data_AF-A0A8H8NQN1-F1
#
_entry.id   AF-A0A8H8NQN1-F1
#
_cell.length_a   1.000
_cell.length_b   1.000
_cell.length_c   1.000
_cell.angle_alpha   90.00
_cell.angle_beta   90.00
_cell.angle_gamma   90.00
#
_symmetry.space_group_name_H-M   'P 1'
#
loop_
_entity.id
_entity.type
_entity.pdbx_description
1 polymer ?
#
loop_
_entity_poly.entity_id
_entity_poly.type
_entity_poly.pdbx_seq_one_letter_code
_entity_poly.pdbx_strand_id
1 'polypeptide(L)'
;MTSDDHYLVETQAILSFLAGAALSSNYLVNILPILKHVPDWLPGAGWKRDSNNEGAPVMVASLRADALEIGLTEDEADDYVSQIAITMFSGGTDTTVNTLIMFFMAMVLYPDVQKRAQAEIDSMLGHSRLPKVEDRPRLKYVDRVVQETLRWGPVTPIDDIYKSYRIPKGAIVMGNVWAMTCDKNVYKDPEVFEPDRYLDPATPFSPVFGWGRRRCPGIHLGQSSLFITIASILMTFDIGTIIDSDGKEVLPGGKMINAIVLTPERFEFELTPRSAKHEELIRGGL
;
A
#
# COMPACT_ATOMS: atom_id res chain seq x y z
N MET A 1 -18.88 -1.89 7.16
CA MET A 1 -19.36 -2.06 5.77
C MET A 1 -19.65 -3.53 5.57
N THR A 2 -20.85 -3.87 5.09
CA THR A 2 -21.29 -5.26 4.87
C THR A 2 -20.60 -5.85 3.65
N SER A 3 -20.29 -7.14 3.68
CA SER A 3 -19.54 -7.91 2.67
C SER A 3 -20.18 -8.00 1.28
N ASP A 4 -21.37 -7.43 1.10
CA ASP A 4 -22.23 -7.65 -0.06
C ASP A 4 -22.34 -6.41 -0.96
N ASP A 5 -21.50 -5.40 -0.74
CA ASP A 5 -21.45 -4.23 -1.63
C ASP A 5 -20.86 -4.62 -2.98
N HIS A 6 -21.65 -4.49 -4.04
CA HIS A 6 -21.30 -4.88 -5.41
C HIS A 6 -19.98 -4.25 -5.87
N TYR A 7 -19.72 -2.99 -5.50
CA TYR A 7 -18.49 -2.30 -5.87
C TYR A 7 -17.27 -2.86 -5.14
N LEU A 8 -17.42 -3.28 -3.88
CA LEU A 8 -16.34 -3.92 -3.13
C LEU A 8 -16.03 -5.31 -3.69
N VAL A 9 -17.05 -6.10 -4.02
CA VAL A 9 -16.88 -7.44 -4.59
C VAL A 9 -16.25 -7.38 -5.98
N GLU A 10 -16.71 -6.47 -6.84
CA GLU A 10 -16.16 -6.28 -8.19
C GLU A 10 -14.74 -5.74 -8.15
N THR A 11 -14.46 -4.75 -7.29
CA THR A 11 -13.10 -4.24 -7.09
C THR A 11 -12.17 -5.33 -6.56
N GLN A 12 -12.61 -6.14 -5.60
CA GLN A 12 -11.80 -7.23 -5.06
C GLN A 12 -11.54 -8.34 -6.10
N ALA A 13 -12.51 -8.62 -6.99
CA ALA A 13 -12.33 -9.55 -8.10
C ALA A 13 -11.35 -9.01 -9.16
N ILE A 14 -11.47 -7.73 -9.53
CA ILE A 14 -10.55 -7.05 -10.46
C ILE A 14 -9.14 -7.00 -9.87
N LEU A 15 -8.98 -6.64 -8.59
CA LEU A 15 -7.68 -6.58 -7.92
C LEU A 15 -7.05 -7.96 -7.82
N SER A 16 -7.83 -9.00 -7.46
CA SER A 16 -7.33 -10.39 -7.43
C SER A 16 -6.89 -10.88 -8.81
N PHE A 17 -7.63 -10.51 -9.87
CA PHE A 17 -7.26 -10.79 -11.26
C PHE A 17 -5.97 -10.07 -11.67
N LEU A 18 -5.84 -8.78 -11.35
CA LEU A 18 -4.65 -7.98 -11.65
C LEU A 18 -3.40 -8.47 -10.89
N ALA A 19 -3.55 -8.81 -9.61
CA ALA A 19 -2.49 -9.42 -8.81
C ALA A 19 -2.09 -10.79 -9.39
N GLY A 20 -3.08 -11.58 -9.83
CA GLY A 20 -2.85 -12.84 -10.56
C GLY A 20 -2.13 -12.63 -11.89
N ALA A 21 -2.38 -11.53 -12.59
CA ALA A 21 -1.77 -11.17 -13.87
C ALA A 21 -0.33 -10.64 -13.74
N ALA A 22 -0.01 -10.01 -12.61
CA ALA A 22 1.34 -9.52 -12.29
C ALA A 22 2.33 -10.67 -12.03
N LEU A 23 1.86 -11.86 -11.68
CA LEU A 23 2.68 -13.07 -11.67
C LEU A 23 2.98 -13.48 -13.11
N SER A 24 4.21 -13.24 -13.55
CA SER A 24 4.73 -13.65 -14.88
C SER A 24 4.48 -15.12 -15.24
N SER A 25 4.17 -15.98 -14.25
CA SER A 25 3.86 -17.40 -14.40
C SER A 25 2.40 -17.74 -14.76
N ASN A 26 1.44 -16.82 -14.61
CA ASN A 26 0.01 -17.16 -14.65
C ASN A 26 -0.68 -16.92 -16.00
N TYR A 27 -0.10 -16.10 -16.87
CA TYR A 27 -0.64 -15.87 -18.21
C TYR A 27 0.43 -16.07 -19.26
N LEU A 28 0.16 -16.97 -20.21
CA LEU A 28 1.06 -17.29 -21.31
C LEU A 28 1.44 -16.07 -22.16
N VAL A 29 0.63 -15.00 -22.18
CA VAL A 29 0.92 -13.77 -22.94
C VAL A 29 2.10 -12.98 -22.37
N ASN A 30 2.36 -13.09 -21.06
CA ASN A 30 3.53 -12.49 -20.41
C ASN A 30 4.83 -13.27 -20.71
N ILE A 31 4.71 -14.50 -21.22
CA ILE A 31 5.83 -15.40 -21.58
C ILE A 31 5.99 -15.50 -23.11
N LEU A 32 4.91 -15.39 -23.87
CA LEU A 32 4.83 -15.58 -25.32
C LEU A 32 4.10 -14.38 -25.97
N PRO A 33 4.85 -13.33 -26.36
CA PRO A 33 4.31 -12.12 -26.97
C PRO A 33 3.50 -12.35 -28.26
N ILE A 34 3.62 -13.52 -28.89
CA ILE A 34 2.87 -13.88 -30.11
C ILE A 34 1.36 -13.96 -29.88
N LEU A 35 0.91 -14.11 -28.62
CA LEU A 35 -0.49 -14.23 -28.26
C LEU A 35 -1.27 -12.90 -28.37
N LYS A 36 -0.59 -11.75 -28.57
CA LYS A 36 -1.26 -10.47 -28.86
C LYS A 36 -2.00 -10.45 -30.20
N HIS A 37 -1.59 -11.30 -31.15
CA HIS A 37 -2.20 -11.42 -32.47
C HIS A 37 -3.38 -12.40 -32.50
N VAL A 38 -3.74 -12.98 -31.36
CA VAL A 38 -4.91 -13.85 -31.25
C VAL A 38 -6.18 -13.01 -31.41
N PRO A 39 -7.09 -13.38 -32.32
CA PRO A 39 -8.37 -12.69 -32.50
C PRO A 39 -9.26 -12.78 -31.26
N ASP A 40 -10.02 -11.72 -31.01
CA ASP A 40 -10.82 -11.49 -29.78
C ASP A 40 -12.00 -12.47 -29.62
N TRP A 41 -12.24 -13.31 -30.63
CA TRP A 41 -13.23 -14.39 -30.60
C TRP A 41 -12.67 -15.72 -30.05
N LEU A 42 -11.34 -15.83 -29.85
CA LEU A 42 -10.71 -17.07 -29.36
C LEU A 42 -11.01 -17.31 -27.87
N PRO A 43 -11.39 -18.54 -27.46
CA PRO A 43 -11.57 -18.88 -26.04
C PRO A 43 -10.30 -18.56 -25.23
N GLY A 44 -10.42 -17.71 -24.21
CA GLY A 44 -9.30 -17.23 -23.39
C GLY A 44 -8.75 -15.84 -23.77
N ALA A 45 -9.24 -15.22 -24.85
CA ALA A 45 -8.86 -13.86 -25.28
C ALA A 45 -9.83 -12.75 -24.80
N GLY A 46 -10.61 -13.02 -23.74
CA GLY A 46 -11.67 -12.13 -23.25
C GLY A 46 -11.20 -10.76 -22.75
N TRP A 47 -9.91 -10.64 -22.40
CA TRP A 47 -9.27 -9.41 -21.91
C TRP A 47 -9.24 -8.26 -22.94
N LYS A 48 -9.49 -8.53 -24.23
CA LYS A 48 -9.54 -7.50 -25.27
C LYS A 48 -10.87 -6.75 -25.38
N ARG A 49 -11.94 -7.21 -24.73
CA ARG A 49 -13.27 -6.59 -24.84
C ARG A 49 -13.52 -5.43 -23.87
N ASP A 50 -12.68 -5.26 -22.86
CA ASP A 50 -12.89 -4.30 -21.77
C ASP A 50 -12.18 -2.94 -21.97
N SER A 51 -11.45 -2.74 -23.07
CA SER A 51 -10.62 -1.55 -23.32
C SER A 51 -11.31 -0.36 -24.00
N ASN A 52 -12.59 -0.47 -24.40
CA ASN A 52 -13.24 0.47 -25.34
C ASN A 52 -14.19 1.51 -24.72
N ASN A 53 -14.00 1.94 -23.47
CA ASN A 53 -14.87 2.96 -22.86
C ASN A 53 -14.21 4.36 -22.88
N GLU A 54 -14.70 5.23 -23.77
CA GLU A 54 -14.22 6.61 -23.95
C GLU A 54 -14.76 7.56 -22.86
N GLY A 55 -13.85 8.11 -22.05
CA GLY A 55 -14.20 9.13 -21.05
C GLY A 55 -13.19 9.34 -19.90
N ALA A 56 -11.88 9.17 -20.12
CA ALA A 56 -10.88 9.18 -19.05
C ALA A 56 -9.93 10.41 -19.10
N PRO A 57 -9.43 10.88 -17.94
CA PRO A 57 -8.95 12.25 -17.73
C PRO A 57 -7.52 12.52 -18.26
N VAL A 58 -7.20 13.82 -18.33
CA VAL A 58 -6.02 14.54 -18.88
C VAL A 58 -4.65 13.82 -18.88
N MET A 59 -4.37 12.88 -17.97
CA MET A 59 -3.12 12.10 -17.95
C MET A 59 -3.03 11.10 -19.11
N VAL A 60 -4.13 10.43 -19.47
CA VAL A 60 -4.17 9.44 -20.56
C VAL A 60 -3.86 10.13 -21.89
N ALA A 61 -4.48 11.29 -22.13
CA ALA A 61 -4.24 12.08 -23.33
C ALA A 61 -2.79 12.59 -23.43
N SER A 62 -2.20 13.03 -22.31
CA SER A 62 -0.80 13.48 -22.26
C SER A 62 0.17 12.33 -22.54
N LEU A 63 0.00 11.18 -21.87
CA LEU A 63 0.88 10.02 -22.07
C LEU A 63 0.76 9.45 -23.48
N ARG A 64 -0.44 9.52 -24.07
CA ARG A 64 -0.67 9.12 -25.46
C ARG A 64 0.03 10.08 -26.43
N ALA A 65 -0.06 11.38 -26.20
CA ALA A 65 0.65 12.37 -27.00
C ALA A 65 2.17 12.16 -26.94
N ASP A 66 2.72 11.97 -25.74
CA ASP A 66 4.15 11.67 -25.55
C ASP A 66 4.56 10.37 -26.27
N ALA A 67 3.72 9.34 -26.23
CA ALA A 67 3.95 8.07 -26.93
C ALA A 67 4.01 8.26 -28.46
N LEU A 68 3.10 9.05 -29.02
CA LEU A 68 3.11 9.38 -30.45
C LEU A 68 4.35 10.21 -30.84
N GLU A 69 4.78 11.13 -29.99
CA GLU A 69 5.98 11.95 -30.22
C GLU A 69 7.27 11.13 -30.25
N ILE A 70 7.37 10.03 -29.49
CA ILE A 70 8.51 9.10 -29.55
C ILE A 70 8.41 8.10 -30.71
N GLY A 71 7.41 8.25 -31.59
CA GLY A 71 7.28 7.52 -32.85
C GLY A 71 6.51 6.21 -32.77
N LEU A 72 5.75 5.98 -31.68
CA LEU A 72 4.83 4.83 -31.61
C LEU A 72 3.64 5.05 -32.56
N THR A 73 3.13 3.97 -33.14
CA THR A 73 1.85 3.98 -33.85
C THR A 73 0.68 4.25 -32.90
N GLU A 74 -0.51 4.58 -33.43
CA GLU A 74 -1.69 4.81 -32.58
C GLU A 74 -2.03 3.59 -31.71
N ASP A 75 -2.05 2.39 -32.30
CA ASP A 75 -2.31 1.14 -31.58
C ASP A 75 -1.26 0.87 -30.49
N GLU A 76 0.02 1.16 -30.76
CA GLU A 76 1.10 0.98 -29.78
C GLU A 76 1.06 2.04 -28.68
N ALA A 77 0.66 3.27 -29.01
CA ALA A 77 0.45 4.33 -28.01
C ALA A 77 -0.70 3.98 -27.07
N ASP A 78 -1.80 3.44 -27.60
CA ASP A 78 -2.95 3.01 -26.81
C ASP A 78 -2.61 1.83 -25.89
N ASP A 79 -1.87 0.83 -26.38
CA ASP A 79 -1.35 -0.27 -25.55
C ASP A 79 -0.37 0.24 -24.47
N TYR A 80 0.55 1.12 -24.84
CA TYR A 80 1.55 1.68 -23.92
C TYR A 80 0.90 2.46 -22.77
N VAL A 81 -0.07 3.32 -23.07
CA VAL A 81 -0.81 4.10 -22.06
C VAL A 81 -1.64 3.18 -21.18
N SER A 82 -2.27 2.16 -21.75
CA SER A 82 -3.04 1.16 -21.00
C SER A 82 -2.15 0.41 -20.00
N GLN A 83 -0.95 -0.02 -20.41
CA GLN A 83 0.00 -0.70 -19.53
C GLN A 83 0.51 0.20 -18.40
N ILE A 84 0.76 1.49 -18.68
CA ILE A 84 1.12 2.46 -17.65
C ILE A 84 -0.03 2.62 -16.65
N ALA A 85 -1.25 2.80 -17.12
CA ALA A 85 -2.43 2.96 -16.27
C ALA A 85 -2.61 1.75 -15.34
N ILE A 86 -2.51 0.53 -15.88
CA ILE A 86 -2.60 -0.71 -15.11
C ILE A 86 -1.48 -0.80 -14.06
N THR A 87 -0.24 -0.47 -14.44
CA THR A 87 0.91 -0.49 -13.52
C THR A 87 0.76 0.53 -12.40
N MET A 88 0.28 1.74 -12.71
CA MET A 88 0.05 2.79 -11.72
C MET A 88 -1.09 2.42 -10.77
N PHE A 89 -2.20 1.92 -11.30
CA PHE A 89 -3.35 1.50 -10.51
C PHE A 89 -2.97 0.35 -9.57
N SER A 90 -2.46 -0.76 -10.12
CA SER A 90 -2.05 -1.94 -9.33
C SER A 90 -0.98 -1.60 -8.28
N GLY A 91 0.01 -0.80 -8.64
CA GLY A 91 1.06 -0.39 -7.71
C GLY A 91 0.55 0.52 -6.59
N GLY A 92 -0.49 1.33 -6.84
CA GLY A 92 -1.03 2.30 -5.89
C GLY A 92 -2.13 1.77 -4.97
N THR A 93 -2.88 0.74 -5.39
CA THR A 93 -4.02 0.21 -4.64
C THR A 93 -3.59 -0.79 -3.58
N ASP A 94 -3.17 -1.99 -3.98
CA ASP A 94 -2.97 -3.13 -3.08
C ASP A 94 -1.90 -2.84 -2.03
N THR A 95 -0.84 -2.12 -2.42
CA THR A 95 0.26 -1.79 -1.52
C THR A 95 -0.16 -0.81 -0.41
N THR A 96 -0.93 0.22 -0.76
CA THR A 96 -1.40 1.23 0.19
C THR A 96 -2.44 0.61 1.12
N VAL A 97 -3.39 -0.16 0.58
CA VAL A 97 -4.42 -0.86 1.37
C VAL A 97 -3.78 -1.80 2.39
N ASN A 98 -2.83 -2.64 1.98
CA ASN A 98 -2.15 -3.54 2.91
C ASN A 98 -1.37 -2.80 3.99
N THR A 99 -0.70 -1.71 3.64
CA THR A 99 0.00 -0.88 4.64
C THR A 99 -0.99 -0.30 5.66
N LEU A 100 -2.19 0.10 5.23
CA LEU A 100 -3.24 0.57 6.13
C LEU A 100 -3.80 -0.57 7.01
N ILE A 101 -3.95 -1.78 6.48
CA ILE A 101 -4.35 -2.95 7.28
C ILE A 101 -3.29 -3.26 8.34
N MET A 102 -2.00 -3.21 7.98
CA MET A 102 -0.89 -3.32 8.94
C MET A 102 -0.92 -2.22 9.99
N PHE A 103 -1.28 -0.99 9.61
CA PHE A 103 -1.47 0.12 10.55
C PHE A 103 -2.59 -0.17 11.55
N PHE A 104 -3.77 -0.63 11.11
CA PHE A 104 -4.85 -1.01 12.03
C PHE A 104 -4.41 -2.12 12.99
N MET A 105 -3.73 -3.15 12.49
CA MET A 105 -3.18 -4.22 13.32
C MET A 105 -2.21 -3.66 14.37
N ALA A 106 -1.32 -2.75 13.98
CA ALA A 106 -0.39 -2.11 14.89
C ALA A 106 -1.11 -1.25 15.94
N MET A 107 -2.15 -0.49 15.60
CA MET A 107 -2.88 0.33 16.58
C MET A 107 -3.65 -0.52 17.59
N VAL A 108 -4.16 -1.69 17.18
CA VAL A 108 -4.78 -2.65 18.10
C VAL A 108 -3.76 -3.27 19.05
N LEU A 109 -2.58 -3.67 18.55
CA LEU A 109 -1.54 -4.31 19.35
C LEU A 109 -0.73 -3.32 20.22
N TYR A 110 -0.69 -2.05 19.83
CA TYR A 110 0.10 -1.00 20.48
C TYR A 110 -0.76 0.25 20.78
N PRO A 111 -1.76 0.14 21.68
CA PRO A 111 -2.70 1.22 21.96
C PRO A 111 -2.03 2.48 22.54
N ASP A 112 -0.88 2.34 23.21
CA ASP A 112 -0.12 3.48 23.71
C ASP A 112 0.51 4.31 22.59
N VAL A 113 0.86 3.68 21.47
CA VAL A 113 1.34 4.40 20.28
C VAL A 113 0.21 5.23 19.68
N GLN A 114 -1.00 4.67 19.56
CA GLN A 114 -2.18 5.41 19.14
C GLN A 114 -2.44 6.64 20.02
N LYS A 115 -2.47 6.47 21.35
CA LYS A 115 -2.72 7.56 22.31
C LYS A 115 -1.69 8.69 22.19
N ARG A 116 -0.41 8.34 22.00
CA ARG A 116 0.67 9.32 21.82
C ARG A 116 0.51 10.10 20.52
N ALA A 117 0.14 9.44 19.43
CA ALA A 117 -0.09 10.09 18.14
C ALA A 117 -1.32 11.00 18.17
N GLN A 118 -2.41 10.54 18.79
CA GLN A 118 -3.59 11.35 19.07
C GLN A 118 -3.27 12.60 19.90
N ALA A 119 -2.48 12.46 20.97
CA ALA A 119 -2.06 13.59 21.79
C ALA A 119 -1.21 14.63 21.00
N GLU A 120 -0.35 14.19 20.09
CA GLU A 120 0.37 15.09 19.19
C GLU A 120 -0.59 15.85 18.27
N ILE A 121 -1.55 15.15 17.66
CA ILE A 121 -2.56 15.76 16.79
C ILE A 121 -3.37 16.80 17.55
N ASP A 122 -3.88 16.44 18.73
CA ASP A 122 -4.69 17.33 19.56
C ASP A 122 -3.90 18.59 19.96
N SER A 123 -2.62 18.42 20.32
CA SER A 123 -1.75 19.53 20.70
C SER A 123 -1.40 20.46 19.52
N MET A 124 -1.24 19.92 18.31
CA MET A 124 -0.73 20.67 17.17
C MET A 124 -1.83 21.26 16.29
N LEU A 125 -2.95 20.57 16.16
CA LEU A 125 -4.05 20.90 15.26
C LEU A 125 -5.37 21.19 15.99
N GLY A 126 -5.53 20.70 17.22
CA GLY A 126 -6.81 20.75 17.94
C GLY A 126 -7.89 19.90 17.28
N HIS A 127 -9.16 20.30 17.42
CA HIS A 127 -10.32 19.50 16.99
C HIS A 127 -11.23 20.22 15.99
N SER A 128 -10.71 21.14 15.18
CA SER A 128 -11.54 22.04 14.34
C SER A 128 -11.52 21.73 12.84
N ARG A 129 -10.55 20.92 12.36
CA ARG A 129 -10.42 20.54 10.95
C ARG A 129 -9.66 19.23 10.83
N LEU A 130 -9.88 18.49 9.74
CA LEU A 130 -9.04 17.34 9.40
C LEU A 130 -7.59 17.77 9.10
N PRO A 131 -6.60 16.87 9.28
CA PRO A 131 -5.21 17.13 8.92
C PRO A 131 -5.08 17.37 7.41
N LYS A 132 -4.01 18.05 7.01
CA LYS A 132 -3.60 18.23 5.62
C LYS A 132 -2.17 17.76 5.42
N VAL A 133 -1.75 17.51 4.18
CA VAL A 133 -0.37 17.06 3.88
C VAL A 133 0.66 18.08 4.36
N GLU A 134 0.33 19.38 4.33
CA GLU A 134 1.19 20.46 4.81
C GLU A 134 1.41 20.45 6.33
N ASP A 135 0.61 19.69 7.08
CA ASP A 135 0.78 19.53 8.54
C ASP A 135 1.91 18.54 8.90
N ARG A 136 2.38 17.74 7.94
CA ARG A 136 3.38 16.69 8.15
C ARG A 136 4.65 17.14 8.89
N PRO A 137 5.25 18.31 8.61
CA PRO A 137 6.43 18.78 9.36
C PRO A 137 6.16 19.04 10.86
N ARG A 138 4.89 19.24 11.25
CA ARG A 138 4.47 19.47 12.64
C ARG A 138 4.09 18.18 13.36
N LEU A 139 3.56 17.19 12.64
CA LEU A 139 3.13 15.89 13.16
C LEU A 139 4.26 14.85 13.07
N LYS A 140 5.34 15.08 13.82
CA LYS A 140 6.57 14.29 13.73
C LYS A 140 6.43 12.89 14.30
N TYR A 141 5.63 12.70 15.34
CA TYR A 141 5.34 11.37 15.88
C TYR A 141 4.44 10.59 14.92
N VAL A 142 3.40 11.21 14.36
CA VAL A 142 2.58 10.58 13.31
C VAL A 142 3.43 10.18 12.10
N ASP A 143 4.35 11.04 11.63
CA ASP A 143 5.25 10.70 10.53
C ASP A 143 6.13 9.48 10.87
N ARG A 144 6.61 9.37 12.11
CA ARG A 144 7.33 8.19 12.59
C ARG A 144 6.46 6.94 12.70
N VAL A 145 5.18 7.08 13.06
CA VAL A 145 4.21 5.96 13.01
C VAL A 145 4.08 5.46 11.56
N VAL A 146 3.96 6.36 10.58
CA VAL A 146 3.92 5.98 9.15
C VAL A 146 5.19 5.23 8.74
N GLN A 147 6.37 5.74 9.13
CA GLN A 147 7.64 5.06 8.85
C GLN A 147 7.73 3.68 9.52
N GLU A 148 7.24 3.56 10.75
CA GLU A 148 7.25 2.30 11.48
C GLU A 148 6.25 1.29 10.92
N THR A 149 5.07 1.70 10.47
CA THR A 149 4.14 0.83 9.73
C THR A 149 4.79 0.25 8.48
N LEU A 150 5.47 1.10 7.69
CA LEU A 150 6.19 0.66 6.49
C LEU A 150 7.35 -0.30 6.80
N ARG A 151 7.99 -0.20 7.97
CA ARG A 151 9.11 -1.07 8.36
C ARG A 151 8.63 -2.37 9.00
N TRP A 152 7.67 -2.30 9.92
CA TRP A 152 7.22 -3.42 10.75
C TRP A 152 6.41 -4.44 9.93
N GLY A 153 5.66 -3.98 8.93
CA GLY A 153 4.92 -4.83 8.00
C GLY A 153 5.24 -4.50 6.54
N PRO A 154 6.43 -4.81 6.03
CA PRO A 154 6.80 -4.45 4.67
C PRO A 154 5.95 -5.25 3.68
N VAL A 155 5.31 -4.53 2.76
CA VAL A 155 4.38 -5.11 1.77
C VAL A 155 5.07 -6.12 0.86
N THR A 156 6.35 -6.00 0.55
CA THR A 156 7.08 -6.90 -0.36
C THR A 156 8.27 -7.59 0.32
N PRO A 157 8.03 -8.63 1.17
CA PRO A 157 9.10 -9.35 1.84
C PRO A 157 9.70 -10.39 0.88
N ILE A 158 10.85 -10.13 0.27
CA ILE A 158 11.49 -11.13 -0.61
C ILE A 158 12.85 -11.51 -0.06
N ASP A 159 13.15 -12.82 -0.02
CA ASP A 159 14.35 -13.45 0.58
C ASP A 159 15.58 -13.52 -0.33
N ASP A 160 16.80 -13.34 0.20
CA ASP A 160 18.07 -13.61 -0.52
C ASP A 160 19.37 -13.55 0.35
N ILE A 161 20.48 -14.08 -0.19
CA ILE A 161 21.88 -13.94 0.28
C ILE A 161 22.75 -13.34 -0.83
N TYR A 162 23.57 -12.31 -0.54
CA TYR A 162 24.64 -11.92 -1.47
C TYR A 162 25.93 -11.35 -0.83
N LYS A 163 27.10 -11.95 -1.14
CA LYS A 163 28.48 -11.61 -0.72
C LYS A 163 29.48 -11.74 -1.90
N SER A 164 30.64 -12.41 -1.75
CA SER A 164 31.75 -12.53 -2.73
C SER A 164 31.46 -13.45 -3.93
N TYR A 165 30.20 -13.56 -4.34
CA TYR A 165 29.80 -14.41 -5.45
C TYR A 165 29.86 -13.63 -6.76
N ARG A 166 30.01 -14.34 -7.87
CA ARG A 166 29.89 -13.76 -9.22
C ARG A 166 28.44 -13.93 -9.67
N ILE A 167 27.70 -12.85 -9.88
CA ILE A 167 26.36 -12.89 -10.51
C ILE A 167 26.54 -13.05 -12.03
N PRO A 168 26.06 -14.16 -12.63
CA PRO A 168 26.09 -14.33 -14.08
C PRO A 168 25.16 -13.33 -14.78
N LYS A 169 25.50 -12.97 -16.03
CA LYS A 169 24.61 -12.18 -16.88
C LYS A 169 23.28 -12.94 -17.07
N GLY A 170 22.15 -12.26 -16.85
CA GLY A 170 20.81 -12.84 -16.97
C GLY A 170 20.25 -13.47 -15.69
N ALA A 171 21.02 -13.48 -14.59
CA ALA A 171 20.49 -13.90 -13.30
C ALA A 171 19.42 -12.93 -12.78
N ILE A 172 18.35 -13.49 -12.18
CA ILE A 172 17.35 -12.73 -11.42
C ILE A 172 17.94 -12.46 -10.03
N VAL A 173 17.86 -11.21 -9.58
CA VAL A 173 18.29 -10.79 -8.24
C VAL A 173 17.08 -10.22 -7.53
N MET A 174 16.84 -10.67 -6.30
CA MET A 174 15.69 -10.26 -5.50
C MET A 174 16.14 -9.62 -4.18
N GLY A 175 15.46 -8.54 -3.78
CA GLY A 175 15.83 -7.80 -2.59
C GLY A 175 15.14 -8.29 -1.32
N ASN A 176 15.96 -8.76 -0.38
CA ASN A 176 15.84 -8.87 1.09
C ASN A 176 14.97 -7.90 1.91
N VAL A 177 13.84 -7.33 1.46
CA VAL A 177 13.22 -6.22 2.22
C VAL A 177 12.85 -6.62 3.65
N TRP A 178 12.31 -7.82 3.87
CA TRP A 178 11.98 -8.31 5.21
C TRP A 178 13.21 -8.45 6.10
N ALA A 179 14.27 -9.11 5.61
CA ALA A 179 15.51 -9.24 6.36
C ALA A 179 16.16 -7.87 6.62
N MET A 180 16.06 -6.93 5.68
CA MET A 180 16.56 -5.57 5.87
C MET A 180 15.79 -4.84 6.96
N THR A 181 14.46 -4.91 6.96
CA THR A 181 13.60 -4.28 7.98
C THR A 181 13.69 -4.96 9.33
N CYS A 182 14.13 -6.23 9.37
CA CYS A 182 14.31 -7.03 10.57
C CYS A 182 15.77 -7.21 11.00
N ASP A 183 16.73 -6.52 10.38
CA ASP A 183 18.15 -6.61 10.75
C ASP A 183 18.37 -5.94 12.11
N LYS A 184 18.68 -6.75 13.13
CA LYS A 184 18.92 -6.30 14.51
C LYS A 184 20.13 -5.38 14.66
N ASN A 185 21.05 -5.37 13.69
CA ASN A 185 22.18 -4.44 13.67
C ASN A 185 21.79 -3.05 13.16
N VAL A 186 20.66 -2.93 12.46
CA VAL A 186 20.14 -1.69 11.88
C VAL A 186 18.95 -1.16 12.70
N TYR A 187 18.02 -2.03 13.05
CA TYR A 187 16.81 -1.72 13.80
C TYR A 187 16.83 -2.44 15.14
N LYS A 188 16.93 -1.69 16.24
CA LYS A 188 16.85 -2.24 17.60
C LYS A 188 15.47 -2.86 17.85
N ASP A 189 15.40 -4.08 18.38
CA ASP A 189 14.14 -4.77 18.68
C ASP A 189 13.14 -4.71 17.49
N PRO A 190 13.50 -5.26 16.31
CA PRO A 190 12.77 -5.02 15.06
C PRO A 190 11.35 -5.62 15.05
N GLU A 191 11.08 -6.59 15.93
CA GLU A 191 9.76 -7.21 16.10
C GLU A 191 8.77 -6.29 16.82
N VAL A 192 9.27 -5.28 17.55
CA VAL A 192 8.46 -4.32 18.30
C VAL A 192 8.11 -3.14 17.40
N PHE A 193 6.83 -2.76 17.40
CA PHE A 193 6.37 -1.54 16.75
C PHE A 193 6.74 -0.34 17.62
N GLU A 194 7.87 0.31 17.31
CA GLU A 194 8.41 1.42 18.11
C GLU A 194 8.76 2.61 17.21
N PRO A 195 7.85 3.60 17.05
CA PRO A 195 8.11 4.80 16.25
C PRO A 195 9.28 5.66 16.76
N ASP A 196 9.60 5.65 18.05
CA ASP A 196 10.69 6.44 18.61
C ASP A 196 12.08 5.96 18.18
N ARG A 197 12.20 4.79 17.52
CA ARG A 197 13.46 4.36 16.90
C ARG A 197 14.03 5.39 15.93
N TYR A 198 13.16 6.18 15.30
CA TYR A 198 13.54 7.23 14.35
C TYR A 198 13.87 8.58 15.02
N LEU A 199 13.90 8.65 16.36
CA LEU A 199 14.54 9.77 17.06
C LEU A 199 16.06 9.75 16.89
N ASP A 200 16.64 8.55 16.77
CA ASP A 200 18.03 8.39 16.43
C ASP A 200 18.22 8.68 14.93
N PRO A 201 18.97 9.74 14.55
CA PRO A 201 19.24 10.06 13.16
C PRO A 201 20.04 8.97 12.43
N ALA A 202 20.69 8.05 13.16
CA ALA A 202 21.39 6.93 12.57
C ALA A 202 20.44 5.82 12.09
N THR A 203 19.19 5.76 12.58
CA THR A 203 18.20 4.79 12.13
C THR A 203 17.74 5.13 10.71
N PRO A 204 18.00 4.28 9.71
CA PRO A 204 17.58 4.56 8.34
C PRO A 204 16.07 4.38 8.18
N PHE A 205 15.47 5.18 7.29
CA PHE A 205 14.07 4.97 6.90
C PHE A 205 13.86 3.59 6.25
N SER A 206 12.61 3.11 6.30
CA SER A 206 12.24 1.82 5.73
C SER A 206 12.63 1.73 4.24
N PRO A 207 13.35 0.67 3.81
CA PRO A 207 13.80 0.49 2.44
C PRO A 207 12.69 -0.03 1.49
N VAL A 208 11.43 -0.09 1.92
CA VAL A 208 10.31 -0.70 1.17
C VAL A 208 10.04 -0.09 -0.20
N PHE A 209 10.47 1.14 -0.45
CA PHE A 209 10.37 1.77 -1.77
C PHE A 209 11.52 1.39 -2.71
N GLY A 210 12.39 0.48 -2.31
CA GLY A 210 13.51 0.00 -3.11
C GLY A 210 14.60 1.05 -3.33
N TRP A 211 15.49 0.77 -4.27
CA TRP A 211 16.74 1.51 -4.46
C TRP A 211 17.19 1.50 -5.93
N GLY A 212 18.09 2.42 -6.28
CA GLY A 212 18.68 2.51 -7.61
C GLY A 212 17.66 2.82 -8.72
N ARG A 213 17.91 2.29 -9.92
CA ARG A 213 17.13 2.56 -11.14
C ARG A 213 15.69 2.01 -11.12
N ARG A 214 15.38 1.12 -10.17
CA ARG A 214 14.06 0.49 -10.02
C ARG A 214 13.38 0.89 -8.70
N ARG A 215 13.87 1.98 -8.08
CA ARG A 215 13.21 2.59 -6.93
C ARG A 215 11.76 2.95 -7.31
N CYS A 216 10.83 2.69 -6.39
CA CYS A 216 9.41 2.87 -6.59
C CYS A 216 9.12 4.30 -7.09
N PRO A 217 8.48 4.46 -8.26
CA PRO A 217 8.12 5.77 -8.79
C PRO A 217 6.98 6.42 -7.98
N GLY A 218 6.17 5.61 -7.29
CA GLY A 218 5.03 6.06 -6.48
C GLY A 218 5.38 6.52 -5.06
N ILE A 219 6.66 6.62 -4.69
CA ILE A 219 7.07 6.91 -3.30
C ILE A 219 6.41 8.16 -2.71
N HIS A 220 6.32 9.24 -3.47
CA HIS A 220 5.75 10.50 -2.98
C HIS A 220 4.25 10.42 -2.79
N LEU A 221 3.55 9.76 -3.71
CA LEU A 221 2.12 9.51 -3.61
C LEU A 221 1.85 8.58 -2.42
N GLY A 222 2.51 7.43 -2.36
CA GLY A 222 2.34 6.44 -1.29
C GLY A 222 2.58 7.03 0.10
N GLN A 223 3.70 7.75 0.30
CA GLN A 223 3.98 8.37 1.59
C GLN A 223 2.98 9.48 1.96
N SER A 224 2.54 10.30 1.00
CA SER A 224 1.59 11.38 1.28
C SER A 224 0.19 10.84 1.56
N SER A 225 -0.26 9.85 0.78
CA SER A 225 -1.53 9.15 0.97
C SER A 225 -1.57 8.43 2.32
N LEU A 226 -0.52 7.67 2.66
CA LEU A 226 -0.45 7.00 3.97
C LEU A 226 -0.46 8.00 5.11
N PHE A 227 0.34 9.07 5.02
CA PHE A 227 0.35 10.11 6.04
C PHE A 227 -1.02 10.74 6.26
N ILE A 228 -1.66 11.21 5.19
CA ILE A 228 -2.94 11.93 5.32
C ILE A 228 -4.04 11.01 5.82
N THR A 229 -4.09 9.76 5.36
CA THR A 229 -5.07 8.77 5.79
C THR A 229 -4.85 8.37 7.25
N ILE A 230 -3.62 8.01 7.64
CA ILE A 230 -3.29 7.64 9.03
C ILE A 230 -3.54 8.82 9.98
N ALA A 231 -3.10 10.03 9.64
CA ALA A 231 -3.34 11.21 10.47
C ALA A 231 -4.83 11.49 10.63
N SER A 232 -5.62 11.35 9.56
CA SER A 232 -7.07 11.57 9.60
C SER A 232 -7.77 10.52 10.45
N ILE A 233 -7.41 9.24 10.32
CA ILE A 233 -7.95 8.15 11.14
C ILE A 233 -7.64 8.38 12.61
N LEU A 234 -6.38 8.66 12.95
CA LEU A 234 -5.97 8.93 14.33
C LEU A 234 -6.64 10.18 14.89
N MET A 235 -6.90 11.19 14.06
CA MET A 235 -7.61 12.38 14.51
C MET A 235 -9.05 12.06 14.91
N THR A 236 -9.72 11.14 14.23
CA THR A 236 -11.18 11.01 14.31
C THR A 236 -11.66 9.76 15.04
N PHE A 237 -10.88 8.68 15.05
CA PHE A 237 -11.28 7.40 15.61
C PHE A 237 -10.33 6.90 16.70
N ASP A 238 -10.91 6.14 17.65
CA ASP A 238 -10.22 5.21 18.51
C ASP A 238 -10.31 3.81 17.89
N ILE A 239 -9.15 3.17 17.72
CA ILE A 239 -9.02 1.79 17.27
C ILE A 239 -8.80 0.92 18.51
N GLY A 240 -9.65 -0.08 18.72
CA GLY A 240 -9.63 -0.95 19.89
C GLY A 240 -9.78 -2.44 19.55
N THR A 241 -9.57 -3.28 20.54
CA THR A 241 -9.83 -4.72 20.46
C THR A 241 -11.31 -5.02 20.59
N ILE A 242 -11.81 -6.03 19.89
CA ILE A 242 -13.13 -6.58 20.21
C ILE A 242 -13.06 -7.40 21.50
N ILE A 243 -14.17 -7.42 22.24
CA ILE A 243 -14.33 -8.26 23.43
C ILE A 243 -15.20 -9.46 23.06
N ASP A 244 -14.71 -10.68 23.32
CA ASP A 244 -15.46 -11.91 23.07
C ASP A 244 -16.60 -12.12 24.09
N SER A 245 -17.40 -13.17 23.87
CA SER A 245 -18.51 -13.54 24.77
C SER A 245 -18.05 -13.90 26.19
N ASP A 246 -16.77 -14.21 26.37
CA ASP A 246 -16.15 -14.56 27.65
C ASP A 246 -15.49 -13.35 28.34
N GLY A 247 -15.61 -12.15 27.74
CA GLY A 247 -15.06 -10.90 28.28
C GLY A 247 -13.56 -10.72 28.03
N LYS A 248 -12.97 -11.47 27.10
CA LYS A 248 -11.54 -11.36 26.75
C LYS A 248 -11.32 -10.56 25.48
N GLU A 249 -10.23 -9.81 25.45
CA GLU A 249 -9.77 -9.11 24.26
C GLU A 249 -9.33 -10.12 23.19
N VAL A 250 -9.89 -9.99 21.98
CA VAL A 250 -9.44 -10.76 20.82
C VAL A 250 -8.40 -9.96 20.08
N LEU A 251 -7.14 -10.41 20.17
CA LEU A 251 -6.03 -9.79 19.45
C LEU A 251 -5.92 -10.36 18.03
N PRO A 252 -5.47 -9.55 17.05
CA PRO A 252 -5.17 -10.02 15.71
C PRO A 252 -4.18 -11.19 15.75
N GLY A 253 -4.47 -12.24 14.98
CA GLY A 253 -3.51 -13.34 14.79
C GLY A 253 -2.25 -12.83 14.09
N GLY A 254 -1.07 -13.25 14.56
CA GLY A 254 0.22 -12.89 13.93
C GLY A 254 0.49 -13.60 12.59
N LYS A 255 -0.50 -14.31 12.05
CA LYS A 255 -0.36 -15.08 10.82
C LYS A 255 -0.52 -14.17 9.62
N MET A 256 0.48 -14.18 8.76
CA MET A 256 0.45 -13.47 7.49
C MET A 256 0.03 -14.41 6.37
N ILE A 257 -0.85 -13.94 5.49
CA ILE A 257 -1.18 -14.60 4.23
C ILE A 257 -0.21 -14.05 3.18
N ASN A 258 0.50 -14.96 2.52
CA ASN A 258 1.54 -14.61 1.57
C ASN A 258 1.01 -14.71 0.13
N ALA A 259 1.00 -13.57 -0.57
CA ALA A 259 0.94 -13.44 -2.02
C ALA A 259 2.07 -12.48 -2.47
N ILE A 260 2.00 -11.88 -3.67
CA ILE A 260 2.95 -10.81 -4.08
C ILE A 260 3.11 -9.74 -2.98
N VAL A 261 2.07 -9.53 -2.18
CA VAL A 261 2.04 -8.63 -1.02
C VAL A 261 1.82 -9.39 0.30
N LEU A 262 2.45 -8.90 1.37
CA LEU A 262 2.23 -9.38 2.74
C LEU A 262 0.92 -8.79 3.28
N THR A 263 -0.04 -9.65 3.61
CA THR A 263 -1.33 -9.25 4.21
C THR A 263 -1.53 -10.00 5.51
N PRO A 264 -1.95 -9.35 6.61
CA PRO A 264 -2.45 -10.06 7.79
C PRO A 264 -3.63 -10.96 7.43
N GLU A 265 -3.76 -12.10 8.12
CA GLU A 265 -5.02 -12.83 8.13
C GLU A 265 -6.14 -11.91 8.65
N ARG A 266 -7.36 -12.11 8.14
CA ARG A 266 -8.51 -11.28 8.52
C ARG A 266 -8.67 -11.27 10.04
N PHE A 267 -8.68 -10.07 10.61
CA PHE A 267 -8.93 -9.84 12.04
C PHE A 267 -10.05 -8.83 12.23
N GLU A 268 -10.69 -8.89 13.38
CA GLU A 268 -11.75 -7.96 13.78
C GLU A 268 -11.20 -6.96 14.80
N PHE A 269 -11.72 -5.74 14.76
CA PHE A 269 -11.35 -4.67 15.67
C PHE A 269 -12.54 -3.71 15.85
N GLU A 270 -12.51 -2.95 16.94
CA GLU A 270 -13.48 -1.90 17.19
C GLU A 270 -12.96 -0.56 16.63
N LEU A 271 -13.83 0.19 15.96
CA LEU A 271 -13.54 1.53 15.45
C LEU A 271 -14.65 2.47 15.89
N THR A 272 -14.35 3.38 16.82
CA THR A 272 -15.33 4.32 17.39
C THR A 272 -14.88 5.76 17.21
N PRO A 273 -15.78 6.71 16.90
CA PRO A 273 -15.41 8.12 16.91
C PRO A 273 -14.89 8.54 18.29
N ARG A 274 -13.77 9.27 18.35
CA ARG A 274 -13.13 9.68 19.61
C ARG A 274 -14.04 10.52 20.51
N SER A 275 -14.95 11.28 19.91
CA SER A 275 -15.99 12.04 20.61
C SER A 275 -17.09 12.49 19.63
N ALA A 276 -18.20 12.99 20.16
CA ALA A 276 -19.28 13.58 19.36
C ALA A 276 -18.78 14.70 18.42
N LYS A 277 -17.78 15.48 18.85
CA LYS A 277 -17.19 16.53 18.02
C LYS A 277 -16.40 15.97 16.83
N HIS A 278 -15.71 14.85 17.02
CA HIS A 278 -15.01 14.18 15.91
C HIS A 278 -16.01 13.53 14.96
N GLU A 279 -17.13 13.01 15.47
CA GLU A 279 -18.22 12.53 14.63
C GLU A 279 -18.82 13.67 13.78
N GLU A 280 -19.07 14.84 14.36
CA GLU A 280 -19.51 16.04 13.63
C GLU A 280 -18.49 16.44 12.55
N LEU A 281 -17.19 16.38 12.86
CA LEU A 281 -16.14 16.70 11.90
C LEU A 281 -16.13 15.74 10.69
N ILE A 282 -16.37 14.45 10.93
CA ILE A 282 -16.49 13.45 9.86
C ILE A 282 -17.74 13.75 9.01
N ARG A 283 -18.88 14.02 9.65
CA ARG A 283 -20.16 14.24 8.95
C ARG A 283 -20.23 15.57 8.20
N GLY A 284 -19.56 16.61 8.70
CA GLY A 284 -19.52 17.93 8.07
C GLY A 284 -18.42 18.12 7.01
N GLY A 285 -17.53 17.12 6.85
CA GLY A 285 -16.48 17.10 5.82
C GLY A 285 -16.86 16.34 4.54
N LEU A 286 -18.04 15.70 4.52
CA LEU A 286 -18.69 15.09 3.35
C LEU A 286 -19.73 16.05 2.77
#